data_AF-A0A397CJ20-F1
#
_entry.id   AF-A0A397CJ20-F1
#
_cell.length_a   1.000
_cell.length_b   1.000
_cell.length_c   1.000
_cell.angle_alpha   90.00
_cell.angle_beta   90.00
_cell.angle_gamma   90.00
#
_symmetry.space_group_name_H-M   'P 1'
#
loop_
_entity.id
_entity.type
_entity.pdbx_description
1 polymer ?
#
loop_
_entity_poly.entity_id
_entity_poly.type
_entity_poly.pdbx_seq_one_letter_code
_entity_poly.pdbx_strand_id
1 'polypeptide(L)'
;MACGPDGEPMHHLTVHPILSALQDEDMGVRRAALVTLNSAAHHQAAFLKPHVRKSIVPILLKTMEIKLERVVDLGPFKHKVDDGLVLRKGAYGCFDTLLDTLPGEVDVNAFAPYLLKGLEDHDDVQMLSHQILAKLTTVAPGTVLSNLDVLCVVLDKALNRRPKETQVGSEVERINDVIRSALRAVDAASCIRDADANPKWKALMDKIKKTENLSVMLEAISIERGVGAEL
;
A
#
# COMPACT_ATOMS: atom_id res chain seq x y z
N MET A 1 -21.32 -15.92 17.99
CA MET A 1 -22.60 -15.82 17.26
C MET A 1 -22.79 -14.35 16.96
N ALA A 2 -22.97 -13.96 15.69
CA ALA A 2 -23.22 -12.54 15.37
C ALA A 2 -24.68 -12.21 15.69
N CYS A 3 -24.94 -11.10 16.35
CA CYS A 3 -26.29 -10.62 16.67
C CYS A 3 -26.66 -9.46 15.73
N GLY A 4 -27.92 -9.40 15.33
CA GLY A 4 -28.48 -8.27 14.57
C GLY A 4 -28.60 -7.00 15.43
N PRO A 5 -29.02 -5.88 14.82
CA PRO A 5 -29.20 -4.61 15.52
C PRO A 5 -30.20 -4.69 16.69
N ASP A 6 -31.11 -5.67 16.66
CA ASP A 6 -32.11 -5.91 17.71
C ASP A 6 -31.67 -6.97 18.75
N GLY A 7 -30.42 -7.44 18.69
CA GLY A 7 -29.90 -8.48 19.60
C GLY A 7 -30.27 -9.92 19.22
N GLU A 8 -31.14 -10.11 18.22
CA GLU A 8 -31.53 -11.41 17.68
C GLU A 8 -30.37 -12.13 16.97
N PRO A 9 -30.28 -13.48 17.02
CA PRO A 9 -29.28 -14.23 16.28
C PRO A 9 -29.38 -13.93 14.78
N MET A 10 -28.26 -13.55 14.14
CA MET A 10 -28.27 -13.36 12.69
C MET A 10 -28.48 -14.71 11.98
N HIS A 11 -29.69 -14.92 11.46
CA HIS A 11 -30.03 -16.09 10.65
C HIS A 11 -29.39 -16.06 9.26
N HIS A 12 -28.98 -14.88 8.77
CA HIS A 12 -28.25 -14.69 7.51
C HIS A 12 -27.11 -13.69 7.68
N LEU A 13 -25.90 -14.08 7.26
CA LEU A 13 -24.75 -13.18 7.22
C LEU A 13 -24.97 -12.13 6.12
N THR A 14 -24.87 -10.84 6.44
CA THR A 14 -24.97 -9.76 5.45
C THR A 14 -23.78 -8.83 5.55
N VAL A 15 -23.35 -8.27 4.42
CA VAL A 15 -22.19 -7.36 4.39
C VAL A 15 -22.57 -5.94 4.86
N HIS A 16 -23.87 -5.61 4.87
CA HIS A 16 -24.38 -4.26 5.10
C HIS A 16 -23.90 -3.61 6.41
N PRO A 17 -23.84 -4.30 7.56
CA PRO A 17 -23.30 -3.71 8.78
C PRO A 17 -21.85 -3.27 8.64
N ILE A 18 -21.02 -4.06 7.96
CA ILE A 18 -19.61 -3.71 7.68
C ILE A 18 -19.56 -2.49 6.75
N LEU A 19 -20.37 -2.46 5.68
CA LEU A 19 -20.41 -1.33 4.75
C LEU A 19 -20.87 -0.02 5.40
N SER A 20 -21.80 -0.12 6.35
CA SER A 20 -22.28 1.03 7.12
C SER A 20 -21.20 1.53 8.07
N ALA A 21 -20.58 0.61 8.83
CA ALA A 21 -19.52 0.95 9.78
C ALA A 21 -18.27 1.53 9.09
N LEU A 22 -17.94 1.13 7.85
CA LEU A 22 -16.85 1.72 7.07
C LEU A 22 -17.08 3.19 6.69
N GLN A 23 -18.31 3.68 6.80
CA GLN A 23 -18.72 5.05 6.47
C GLN A 23 -19.28 5.81 7.68
N ASP A 24 -19.09 5.26 8.88
CA ASP A 24 -19.53 5.86 10.13
C ASP A 24 -18.87 7.23 10.37
N GLU A 25 -19.53 8.11 11.13
CA GLU A 25 -18.95 9.40 11.51
C GLU A 25 -17.80 9.21 12.52
N ASP A 26 -17.88 8.16 13.35
CA ASP A 26 -16.85 7.83 14.33
C ASP A 26 -15.67 7.09 13.67
N MET A 27 -14.49 7.68 13.78
CA MET A 27 -13.25 7.15 13.21
C MET A 27 -12.82 5.82 13.82
N GLY A 28 -13.13 5.59 15.10
CA GLY A 28 -12.90 4.32 15.79
C GLY A 28 -13.76 3.21 15.22
N VAL A 29 -15.04 3.49 14.92
CA VAL A 29 -15.96 2.55 14.24
C VAL A 29 -15.44 2.20 12.86
N ARG A 30 -15.04 3.20 12.05
CA ARG A 30 -14.45 2.96 10.72
C ARG A 30 -13.20 2.11 10.78
N ARG A 31 -12.31 2.39 11.74
CA ARG A 31 -11.09 1.61 11.96
C ARG A 31 -11.41 0.16 12.32
N ALA A 32 -12.33 -0.07 13.25
CA ALA A 32 -12.76 -1.42 13.62
C ALA A 32 -13.36 -2.16 12.41
N ALA A 33 -14.18 -1.46 11.62
CA ALA A 33 -14.76 -2.01 10.40
C ALA A 33 -13.71 -2.40 9.35
N LEU A 34 -12.64 -1.61 9.18
CA LEU A 34 -11.50 -1.97 8.31
C LEU A 34 -10.78 -3.23 8.79
N VAL A 35 -10.55 -3.37 10.10
CA VAL A 35 -9.94 -4.59 10.68
C VAL A 35 -10.84 -5.80 10.46
N THR A 36 -12.15 -5.66 10.70
CA THR A 36 -13.14 -6.71 10.46
C THR A 36 -13.21 -7.09 8.99
N LEU A 37 -13.24 -6.11 8.09
CA LEU A 37 -13.23 -6.34 6.64
C LEU A 37 -11.97 -7.08 6.21
N ASN A 38 -10.79 -6.69 6.70
CA ASN A 38 -9.54 -7.34 6.35
C ASN A 38 -9.53 -8.81 6.81
N SER A 39 -9.99 -9.07 8.03
CA SER A 39 -10.15 -10.44 8.55
C SER A 39 -11.13 -11.27 7.71
N ALA A 40 -12.27 -10.70 7.33
CA ALA A 40 -13.22 -11.35 6.44
C ALA A 40 -12.64 -11.59 5.03
N ALA A 41 -11.81 -10.69 4.51
CA ALA A 41 -11.13 -10.87 3.23
C ALA A 41 -10.13 -12.02 3.25
N HIS A 42 -9.45 -12.27 4.38
CA HIS A 42 -8.57 -13.44 4.56
C HIS A 42 -9.35 -14.75 4.72
N HIS A 43 -10.36 -14.77 5.58
CA HIS A 43 -10.92 -16.03 6.07
C HIS A 43 -12.27 -16.38 5.43
N GLN A 44 -12.97 -15.41 4.84
CA GLN A 44 -14.33 -15.54 4.33
C GLN A 44 -14.48 -14.82 2.97
N ALA A 45 -13.44 -14.90 2.12
CA ALA A 45 -13.41 -14.24 0.81
C ALA A 45 -14.63 -14.55 -0.07
N ALA A 46 -15.10 -15.80 -0.07
CA ALA A 46 -16.27 -16.23 -0.84
C ALA A 46 -17.55 -15.45 -0.47
N PHE A 47 -17.71 -15.09 0.81
CA PHE A 47 -18.84 -14.28 1.27
C PHE A 47 -18.74 -12.83 0.80
N LEU A 48 -17.53 -12.26 0.76
CA LEU A 48 -17.34 -10.88 0.31
C LEU A 48 -17.44 -10.72 -1.21
N LYS A 49 -17.04 -11.75 -1.97
CA LYS A 49 -16.90 -11.71 -3.44
C LYS A 49 -18.02 -10.95 -4.18
N PRO A 50 -19.33 -11.20 -3.94
CA PRO A 50 -20.41 -10.51 -4.67
C PRO A 50 -20.46 -8.99 -4.44
N HIS A 51 -19.81 -8.51 -3.38
CA HIS A 51 -19.87 -7.13 -2.91
C HIS A 51 -18.57 -6.35 -3.15
N VAL A 52 -17.46 -7.04 -3.43
CA VAL A 52 -16.13 -6.43 -3.55
C VAL A 52 -16.12 -5.30 -4.57
N ARG A 53 -16.45 -5.61 -5.83
CA ARG A 53 -16.33 -4.65 -6.93
C ARG A 53 -17.26 -3.44 -6.80
N LYS A 54 -18.52 -3.67 -6.42
CA LYS A 54 -19.57 -2.62 -6.45
C LYS A 54 -19.70 -1.83 -5.15
N SER A 55 -19.37 -2.43 -4.01
CA SER A 55 -19.66 -1.82 -2.70
C SER A 55 -18.37 -1.57 -1.90
N ILE A 56 -17.51 -2.57 -1.77
CA ILE A 56 -16.34 -2.49 -0.88
C ILE A 56 -15.23 -1.64 -1.50
N VAL A 57 -14.79 -1.94 -2.72
CA VAL A 57 -13.68 -1.23 -3.38
C VAL A 57 -13.93 0.28 -3.45
N PRO A 58 -15.10 0.79 -3.89
CA PRO A 58 -15.35 2.23 -3.90
C PRO A 58 -15.22 2.90 -2.51
N ILE A 59 -15.62 2.22 -1.44
CA ILE A 59 -15.47 2.73 -0.07
C ILE A 59 -14.01 2.74 0.34
N LEU A 60 -13.25 1.69 0.03
CA LEU A 60 -11.81 1.63 0.31
C LEU A 60 -11.05 2.75 -0.40
N LEU A 61 -11.31 2.97 -1.69
CA LEU A 61 -10.67 4.03 -2.48
C LEU A 61 -10.96 5.41 -1.89
N LYS A 62 -12.21 5.72 -1.52
CA LYS A 62 -12.54 6.97 -0.80
C LYS A 62 -11.83 7.09 0.54
N THR A 63 -11.70 5.97 1.27
CA THR A 63 -11.02 5.93 2.56
C THR A 63 -9.53 6.22 2.43
N MET A 64 -8.89 5.81 1.34
CA MET A 64 -7.49 6.13 1.03
C MET A 64 -7.24 7.62 0.78
N GLU A 65 -8.28 8.44 0.59
CA GLU A 65 -8.15 9.89 0.38
C GLU A 65 -8.37 10.71 1.66
N ILE A 66 -8.76 10.06 2.76
CA ILE A 66 -9.05 10.76 4.01
C ILE A 66 -7.74 11.25 4.63
N LYS A 67 -7.59 12.57 4.66
CA LYS A 67 -6.43 13.25 5.25
C LYS A 67 -6.92 14.28 6.26
N LEU A 68 -6.71 14.00 7.55
CA LEU A 68 -7.23 14.80 8.66
C LEU A 68 -6.06 15.36 9.45
N GLU A 69 -5.39 16.34 8.85
CA GLU A 69 -4.21 16.95 9.43
C GLU A 69 -4.57 18.10 10.38
N ARG A 70 -4.01 18.08 11.58
CA ARG A 70 -4.05 19.18 12.53
C ARG A 70 -2.68 19.43 13.14
N VAL A 71 -2.48 20.63 13.65
CA VAL A 71 -1.25 20.98 14.39
C VAL A 71 -1.57 20.98 15.88
N VAL A 72 -0.87 20.14 16.63
CA VAL A 72 -0.88 20.14 18.09
C VAL A 72 0.22 21.08 18.55
N ASP A 73 -0.18 22.11 19.30
CA ASP A 73 0.74 23.04 19.92
C ASP A 73 1.22 22.45 21.26
N LEU A 74 2.53 22.25 21.39
CA LEU A 74 3.21 21.75 22.58
C LEU A 74 4.07 22.87 23.21
N GLY A 75 3.71 24.13 22.99
CA GLY A 75 4.44 25.32 23.45
C GLY A 75 5.52 25.75 22.45
N PRO A 76 6.83 25.62 22.78
CA PRO A 76 7.90 25.94 21.82
C PRO A 76 7.96 24.96 20.63
N PHE A 77 7.22 23.86 20.66
CA PHE A 77 7.16 22.85 19.61
C PHE A 77 5.76 22.75 19.00
N LYS A 78 5.69 22.58 17.68
CA LYS A 78 4.45 22.29 16.95
C LYS A 78 4.55 20.91 16.30
N HIS A 79 3.58 20.05 16.55
CA HIS A 79 3.54 18.70 16.01
C HIS A 79 2.35 18.52 15.07
N LYS A 80 2.61 18.21 13.80
CA LYS A 80 1.54 17.85 12.85
C LYS A 80 1.10 16.41 13.11
N VAL A 81 -0.21 16.23 13.28
CA VAL A 81 -0.86 14.92 13.45
C VAL A 81 -1.84 14.73 12.31
N ASP A 82 -1.84 13.54 11.71
CA ASP A 82 -2.85 13.12 10.73
C ASP A 82 -3.72 12.03 11.33
N ASP A 83 -4.90 12.40 11.83
CA ASP A 83 -5.83 11.45 12.47
C ASP A 83 -6.44 10.47 11.44
N GLY A 84 -6.34 10.77 10.13
CA GLY A 84 -6.80 9.92 9.04
C GLY A 84 -5.82 8.81 8.64
N LEU A 85 -4.56 8.88 9.09
CA LEU A 85 -3.50 7.95 8.70
C LEU A 85 -3.87 6.48 8.96
N VAL A 86 -4.48 6.21 10.12
CA VAL A 86 -4.88 4.84 10.51
C VAL A 86 -5.92 4.24 9.57
N LEU A 87 -6.83 5.08 9.04
CA LEU A 87 -7.85 4.62 8.08
C LEU A 87 -7.22 4.36 6.72
N ARG A 88 -6.35 5.24 6.24
CA ARG A 88 -5.64 5.02 4.96
C ARG A 88 -4.84 3.72 5.01
N LYS A 89 -4.05 3.52 6.07
CA LYS A 89 -3.30 2.26 6.29
C LYS A 89 -4.23 1.03 6.27
N GLY A 90 -5.36 1.09 6.98
CA GLY A 90 -6.34 0.02 6.98
C GLY A 90 -6.95 -0.25 5.60
N ALA A 91 -7.22 0.80 4.82
CA ALA A 91 -7.79 0.68 3.48
C ALA A 91 -6.83 0.05 2.48
N TYR A 92 -5.55 0.47 2.45
CA TYR A 92 -4.52 -0.19 1.67
C TYR A 92 -4.31 -1.64 2.11
N GLY A 93 -4.37 -1.93 3.42
CA GLY A 93 -4.25 -3.29 3.93
C GLY A 93 -5.38 -4.20 3.45
N CYS A 94 -6.63 -3.72 3.49
CA CYS A 94 -7.77 -4.44 2.94
C CYS A 94 -7.61 -4.70 1.45
N PHE A 95 -7.15 -3.69 0.70
CA PHE A 95 -6.93 -3.82 -0.74
C PHE A 95 -5.83 -4.83 -1.08
N ASP A 96 -4.72 -4.80 -0.34
CA ASP A 96 -3.61 -5.76 -0.47
C ASP A 96 -4.09 -7.21 -0.28
N THR A 97 -4.91 -7.45 0.75
CA THR A 97 -5.53 -8.76 1.00
C THR A 97 -6.50 -9.17 -0.11
N LEU A 98 -7.32 -8.23 -0.61
CA LEU A 98 -8.27 -8.51 -1.70
C LEU A 98 -7.55 -8.87 -3.00
N LEU A 99 -6.36 -8.30 -3.27
CA LEU A 99 -5.53 -8.72 -4.40
C LEU A 99 -5.05 -10.18 -4.28
N ASP A 100 -4.82 -10.68 -3.06
CA ASP A 100 -4.45 -12.09 -2.86
C ASP A 100 -5.65 -13.02 -2.95
N THR A 101 -6.76 -12.66 -2.31
CA THR A 101 -7.87 -13.61 -2.13
C THR A 101 -8.92 -13.52 -3.24
N LEU A 102 -9.10 -12.34 -3.85
CA LEU A 102 -10.14 -12.06 -4.85
C LEU A 102 -9.62 -11.15 -5.99
N PRO A 103 -8.46 -11.44 -6.63
CA PRO A 103 -7.85 -10.55 -7.62
C PRO A 103 -8.79 -10.18 -8.79
N GLY A 104 -9.66 -11.10 -9.21
CA GLY A 104 -10.60 -10.87 -10.31
C GLY A 104 -11.75 -9.88 -10.00
N GLU A 105 -11.96 -9.54 -8.72
CA GLU A 105 -13.00 -8.58 -8.31
C GLU A 105 -12.48 -7.15 -8.14
N VAL A 106 -11.17 -6.95 -8.29
CA VAL A 106 -10.49 -5.68 -8.07
C VAL A 106 -10.08 -5.08 -9.41
N ASP A 107 -10.54 -3.85 -9.67
CA ASP A 107 -10.10 -3.08 -10.84
C ASP A 107 -8.77 -2.38 -10.54
N VAL A 108 -7.67 -3.01 -10.96
CA VAL A 108 -6.32 -2.48 -10.74
C VAL A 108 -6.09 -1.16 -11.49
N ASN A 109 -6.71 -0.96 -12.65
CA ASN A 109 -6.57 0.29 -13.41
C ASN A 109 -7.25 1.44 -12.65
N ALA A 110 -8.44 1.20 -12.08
CA ALA A 110 -9.11 2.18 -11.23
C ALA A 110 -8.32 2.48 -9.94
N PHE A 111 -7.54 1.51 -9.44
CA PHE A 111 -6.69 1.69 -8.26
C PHE A 111 -5.36 2.39 -8.54
N ALA A 112 -4.82 2.36 -9.77
CA ALA A 112 -3.51 2.91 -10.09
C ALA A 112 -3.27 4.38 -9.60
N PRO A 113 -4.23 5.32 -9.72
CA PRO A 113 -4.07 6.66 -9.16
C PRO A 113 -3.94 6.69 -7.63
N TYR A 114 -4.59 5.75 -6.94
CA TYR A 114 -4.52 5.62 -5.49
C TYR A 114 -3.21 4.95 -5.07
N LEU A 115 -2.69 4.00 -5.84
CA LEU A 115 -1.35 3.46 -5.60
C LEU A 115 -0.30 4.58 -5.62
N LEU A 116 -0.34 5.46 -6.61
CA LEU A 116 0.59 6.59 -6.72
C LEU A 116 0.50 7.52 -5.51
N LYS A 117 -0.72 7.85 -5.05
CA LYS A 117 -0.93 8.62 -3.81
C LYS A 117 -0.31 7.92 -2.60
N GLY A 118 -0.50 6.61 -2.48
CA GLY A 118 0.03 5.81 -1.37
C GLY A 118 1.56 5.76 -1.36
N LEU A 119 2.19 5.67 -2.53
CA LEU A 119 3.65 5.71 -2.70
C LEU A 119 4.28 7.06 -2.32
N GLU A 120 3.49 8.12 -2.18
CA GLU A 120 3.94 9.45 -1.73
C GLU A 120 3.40 9.83 -0.34
N ASP A 121 2.70 8.91 0.33
CA ASP A 121 2.10 9.12 1.65
C ASP A 121 3.15 8.93 2.77
N HIS A 122 2.66 8.96 4.01
CA HIS A 122 3.40 8.62 5.22
C HIS A 122 4.03 7.23 5.12
N ASP A 123 5.20 7.06 5.72
CA ASP A 123 6.07 5.88 5.60
C ASP A 123 5.35 4.54 5.76
N ASP A 124 4.43 4.43 6.73
CA ASP A 124 3.58 3.25 6.94
C ASP A 124 2.73 2.87 5.70
N VAL A 125 2.08 3.85 5.09
CA VAL A 125 1.24 3.66 3.89
C VAL A 125 2.12 3.48 2.66
N GLN A 126 3.24 4.19 2.60
CA GLN A 126 4.19 4.10 1.51
C GLN A 126 4.83 2.71 1.40
N MET A 127 5.31 2.14 2.51
CA MET A 127 5.87 0.79 2.53
C MET A 127 4.83 -0.26 2.12
N LEU A 128 3.58 -0.11 2.60
CA LEU A 128 2.48 -0.98 2.18
C LEU A 128 2.15 -0.82 0.68
N SER A 129 2.27 0.39 0.15
CA SER A 129 2.08 0.66 -1.28
C SER A 129 3.21 0.05 -2.13
N HIS A 130 4.46 0.01 -1.63
CA HIS A 130 5.54 -0.73 -2.29
C HIS A 130 5.25 -2.23 -2.34
N GLN A 131 4.72 -2.81 -1.26
CA GLN A 131 4.29 -4.21 -1.21
C GLN A 131 3.18 -4.49 -2.23
N ILE A 132 2.16 -3.63 -2.29
CA ILE A 132 1.09 -3.76 -3.28
C ILE A 132 1.66 -3.64 -4.70
N LEU A 133 2.55 -2.66 -4.96
CA LEU A 133 3.21 -2.50 -6.25
C LEU A 133 3.96 -3.78 -6.66
N ALA A 134 4.74 -4.36 -5.75
CA ALA A 134 5.45 -5.63 -5.99
C ALA A 134 4.50 -6.77 -6.32
N LYS A 135 3.32 -6.83 -5.70
CA LYS A 135 2.28 -7.81 -6.02
C LYS A 135 1.64 -7.57 -7.39
N LEU A 136 1.43 -6.31 -7.77
CA LEU A 136 0.85 -5.97 -9.07
C LEU A 136 1.75 -6.34 -10.24
N THR A 137 3.06 -6.51 -10.05
CA THR A 137 3.97 -6.97 -11.12
C THR A 137 3.64 -8.39 -11.58
N THR A 138 2.98 -9.20 -10.75
CA THR A 138 2.53 -10.54 -11.10
C THR A 138 1.03 -10.56 -11.43
N VAL A 139 0.20 -9.85 -10.66
CA VAL A 139 -1.26 -9.84 -10.82
C VAL A 139 -1.71 -9.07 -12.06
N ALA A 140 -1.09 -7.93 -12.34
CA ALA A 140 -1.48 -7.03 -13.43
C ALA A 140 -0.27 -6.27 -14.03
N PRO A 141 0.73 -6.99 -14.59
CA PRO A 141 1.97 -6.38 -15.11
C PRO A 141 1.73 -5.29 -16.15
N GLY A 142 0.71 -5.43 -17.00
CA GLY A 142 0.36 -4.42 -18.01
C GLY A 142 -0.01 -3.06 -17.41
N THR A 143 -0.68 -3.06 -16.25
CA THR A 143 -1.02 -1.82 -15.52
C THR A 143 0.23 -1.16 -14.96
N VAL A 144 1.18 -1.95 -14.44
CA VAL A 144 2.47 -1.45 -13.94
C VAL A 144 3.28 -0.84 -15.08
N LEU A 145 3.41 -1.55 -16.21
CA LEU A 145 4.11 -1.05 -17.41
C LEU A 145 3.51 0.26 -17.92
N SER A 146 2.17 0.35 -17.96
CA SER A 146 1.47 1.56 -18.42
C SER A 146 1.70 2.78 -17.53
N ASN A 147 2.09 2.58 -16.26
CA ASN A 147 2.37 3.65 -15.30
C ASN A 147 3.87 3.77 -14.97
N LEU A 148 4.73 3.00 -15.63
CA LEU A 148 6.14 2.84 -15.25
C LEU A 148 6.91 4.17 -15.23
N ASP A 149 6.58 5.05 -16.17
CA ASP A 149 7.13 6.41 -16.25
C ASP A 149 6.94 7.22 -14.97
N VAL A 150 5.74 7.17 -14.39
CA VAL A 150 5.39 7.92 -13.17
C VAL A 150 5.93 7.18 -11.95
N LEU A 151 5.86 5.85 -11.94
CA LEU A 151 6.44 5.02 -10.89
C LEU A 151 7.94 5.28 -10.73
N CYS A 152 8.69 5.44 -11.82
CA CYS A 152 10.11 5.77 -11.77
C CYS A 152 10.38 7.04 -10.96
N VAL A 153 9.55 8.08 -11.14
CA VAL A 153 9.72 9.37 -10.44
C VAL A 153 9.49 9.19 -8.94
N VAL A 154 8.43 8.46 -8.56
CA VAL A 154 8.08 8.27 -7.15
C VAL A 154 9.08 7.34 -6.44
N LEU A 155 9.49 6.26 -7.10
CA LEU A 155 10.51 5.33 -6.60
C LEU A 155 11.87 6.03 -6.45
N ASP A 156 12.30 6.82 -7.44
CA ASP A 156 13.56 7.57 -7.34
C ASP A 156 13.54 8.52 -6.13
N LYS A 157 12.42 9.20 -5.89
CA LYS A 157 12.25 10.06 -4.70
C LYS A 157 12.35 9.27 -3.40
N ALA A 158 11.78 8.07 -3.32
CA ALA A 158 11.87 7.22 -2.13
C ALA A 158 13.32 6.74 -1.88
N LEU A 159 14.01 6.29 -2.92
CA LEU A 159 15.40 5.78 -2.86
C LEU A 159 16.44 6.85 -2.52
N ASN A 160 16.15 8.11 -2.86
CA ASN A 160 17.02 9.25 -2.56
C ASN A 160 16.68 9.96 -1.25
N ARG A 161 15.79 9.41 -0.41
CA ARG A 161 15.61 9.92 0.95
C ARG A 161 16.93 9.82 1.72
N ARG A 162 17.22 10.84 2.52
CA ARG A 162 18.41 10.92 3.35
C ARG A 162 18.02 11.33 4.76
N PRO A 163 18.58 10.70 5.79
CA PRO A 163 18.39 11.16 7.14
C PRO A 163 19.02 12.54 7.33
N LYS A 164 18.38 13.40 8.13
CA LYS A 164 18.99 14.67 8.57
C LYS A 164 19.90 14.42 9.76
N GLU A 165 20.92 15.25 9.95
CA GLU A 165 21.86 15.17 11.08
C GLU A 165 21.17 15.23 12.46
N THR A 166 19.98 15.85 12.52
CA THR A 166 19.19 15.99 13.74
C THR A 166 18.28 14.80 14.04
N GLN A 167 18.22 13.79 13.16
CA GLN A 167 17.32 12.65 13.34
C GLN A 167 17.89 11.63 14.31
N VAL A 168 17.04 11.12 15.17
CA VAL A 168 17.39 10.05 16.12
C VAL A 168 17.51 8.72 15.39
N GLY A 169 18.24 7.76 15.96
CA GLY A 169 18.55 6.47 15.31
C GLY A 169 17.33 5.72 14.77
N SER A 170 16.21 5.71 15.51
CA SER A 170 14.96 5.07 15.07
C SER A 170 14.32 5.73 13.85
N GLU A 171 14.49 7.04 13.66
CA GLU A 171 14.02 7.74 12.45
C GLU A 171 14.91 7.42 11.24
N VAL A 172 16.22 7.24 11.47
CA VAL A 172 17.15 6.80 10.42
C VAL A 172 16.83 5.38 9.97
N GLU A 173 16.60 4.47 10.91
CA GLU A 173 16.15 3.09 10.63
C GLU A 173 14.86 3.08 9.82
N ARG A 174 13.89 3.93 10.20
CA ARG A 174 12.63 4.07 9.47
C ARG A 174 12.83 4.50 8.01
N ILE A 175 13.72 5.46 7.76
CA ILE A 175 14.06 5.88 6.38
C ILE A 175 14.68 4.71 5.61
N ASN A 176 15.57 3.94 6.23
CA ASN A 176 16.18 2.78 5.61
C ASN A 176 15.16 1.68 5.29
N ASP A 177 14.15 1.49 6.13
CA ASP A 177 13.05 0.56 5.88
C ASP A 177 12.22 0.98 4.65
N VAL A 178 11.93 2.27 4.51
CA VAL A 178 11.27 2.82 3.32
C VAL A 178 12.12 2.56 2.08
N ILE A 179 13.41 2.85 2.11
CA ILE A 179 14.33 2.60 0.99
C ILE A 179 14.34 1.10 0.62
N ARG A 180 14.44 0.21 1.61
CA ARG A 180 14.44 -1.24 1.38
C ARG A 180 13.13 -1.72 0.77
N SER A 181 11.99 -1.20 1.24
CA SER A 181 10.68 -1.53 0.66
C SER A 181 10.54 -1.05 -0.79
N ALA A 182 11.08 0.14 -1.12
CA ALA A 182 11.11 0.66 -2.48
C ALA A 182 11.97 -0.22 -3.39
N LEU A 183 13.15 -0.66 -2.92
CA LEU A 183 14.02 -1.58 -3.66
C LEU A 183 13.36 -2.94 -3.92
N ARG A 184 12.55 -3.46 -2.97
CA ARG A 184 11.76 -4.68 -3.21
C ARG A 184 10.73 -4.49 -4.33
N ALA A 185 10.09 -3.33 -4.39
CA ALA A 185 9.20 -3.02 -5.50
C ALA A 185 9.97 -2.87 -6.84
N VAL A 186 11.17 -2.30 -6.80
CA VAL A 186 12.04 -2.18 -7.98
C VAL A 186 12.47 -3.55 -8.50
N ASP A 187 12.93 -4.42 -7.60
CA ASP A 187 13.34 -5.79 -7.91
C ASP A 187 12.17 -6.60 -8.50
N ALA A 188 10.97 -6.47 -7.94
CA ALA A 188 9.76 -7.09 -8.48
C ALA A 188 9.38 -6.56 -9.87
N ALA A 189 9.50 -5.25 -10.10
CA ALA A 189 9.19 -4.63 -11.39
C ALA A 189 10.24 -4.95 -12.47
N SER A 190 11.48 -5.19 -12.07
CA SER A 190 12.56 -5.64 -12.97
C SER A 190 12.27 -7.01 -13.60
N CYS A 191 11.40 -7.82 -13.00
CA CYS A 191 11.00 -9.11 -13.55
C CYS A 191 9.87 -9.03 -14.58
N ILE A 192 9.27 -7.85 -14.80
CA ILE A 192 8.24 -7.71 -15.81
C ILE A 192 8.91 -7.69 -17.19
N ARG A 193 8.47 -8.57 -18.09
CA ARG A 193 8.90 -8.54 -19.49
C ARG A 193 8.62 -7.15 -20.07
N ASP A 194 9.59 -6.63 -20.83
CA ASP A 194 9.53 -5.31 -21.46
C ASP A 194 9.69 -4.10 -20.53
N ALA A 195 9.94 -4.29 -19.23
CA ALA A 195 10.30 -3.17 -18.34
C ALA A 195 11.54 -2.42 -18.85
N ASP A 196 12.55 -3.16 -19.34
CA ASP A 196 13.77 -2.59 -19.93
C ASP A 196 13.54 -1.89 -21.28
N ALA A 197 12.37 -2.05 -21.92
CA ALA A 197 12.05 -1.24 -23.09
C ALA A 197 11.80 0.23 -22.71
N ASN A 198 11.46 0.51 -21.44
CA ASN A 198 11.19 1.85 -20.95
C ASN A 198 12.50 2.63 -20.66
N PRO A 199 12.76 3.78 -21.31
CA PRO A 199 13.98 4.55 -21.10
C PRO A 199 14.15 5.13 -19.69
N LYS A 200 13.05 5.53 -19.02
CA LYS A 200 13.09 6.05 -17.66
C LYS A 200 13.40 4.94 -16.65
N TRP A 201 12.88 3.74 -16.88
CA TRP A 201 13.20 2.57 -16.09
C TRP A 201 14.69 2.24 -16.17
N LYS A 202 15.24 2.17 -17.38
CA LYS A 202 16.69 1.99 -17.60
C LYS A 202 17.52 3.03 -16.86
N ALA A 203 17.15 4.31 -16.97
CA ALA A 203 17.86 5.40 -16.29
C ALA A 203 17.81 5.26 -14.75
N LEU A 204 16.69 4.83 -14.19
CA LEU A 204 16.56 4.56 -12.75
C LEU A 204 17.44 3.38 -12.32
N MET A 205 17.42 2.27 -13.06
CA MET A 205 18.24 1.09 -12.78
C MET A 205 19.74 1.41 -12.86
N ASP A 206 20.17 2.19 -13.85
CA ASP A 206 21.55 2.65 -13.96
C ASP A 206 21.96 3.53 -12.77
N LYS A 207 21.07 4.39 -12.29
CA LYS A 207 21.31 5.24 -11.11
C LYS A 207 21.44 4.41 -9.84
N ILE A 208 20.61 3.39 -9.67
CA ILE A 208 20.66 2.46 -8.54
C ILE A 208 22.00 1.71 -8.55
N LYS A 209 22.39 1.11 -9.69
CA LYS A 209 23.66 0.38 -9.85
C LYS A 209 24.89 1.26 -9.60
N LYS A 210 24.83 2.56 -9.96
CA LYS A 210 25.92 3.52 -9.70
C LYS A 210 26.00 3.99 -8.24
N THR A 211 24.96 3.75 -7.44
CA THR A 211 24.90 4.16 -6.04
C THR A 211 25.21 2.96 -5.16
N GLU A 212 26.46 2.83 -4.71
CA GLU A 212 27.00 1.65 -4.02
C GLU A 212 26.05 1.06 -2.96
N ASN A 213 25.58 1.86 -2.01
CA ASN A 213 24.66 1.39 -0.97
C ASN A 213 23.34 0.82 -1.53
N LEU A 214 22.75 1.48 -2.54
CA LEU A 214 21.50 0.99 -3.15
C LEU A 214 21.74 -0.29 -3.96
N SER A 215 22.88 -0.40 -4.65
CA SER A 215 23.25 -1.61 -5.39
C SER A 215 23.39 -2.80 -4.45
N VAL A 216 24.14 -2.65 -3.36
CA VAL A 216 24.33 -3.71 -2.35
C VAL A 216 22.99 -4.15 -1.74
N MET A 217 22.13 -3.19 -1.39
CA MET A 217 20.80 -3.51 -0.85
C MET A 217 19.92 -4.24 -1.88
N LEU A 218 19.97 -3.83 -3.15
CA LEU A 218 19.20 -4.46 -4.22
C LEU A 218 19.67 -5.90 -4.46
N GLU A 219 20.98 -6.14 -4.54
CA GLU A 219 21.56 -7.47 -4.69
C GLU A 219 21.15 -8.41 -3.56
N ALA A 220 21.19 -7.94 -2.30
CA ALA A 220 20.74 -8.71 -1.16
C ALA A 220 19.25 -9.09 -1.27
N ILE A 221 18.39 -8.17 -1.72
CA ILE A 221 16.95 -8.42 -1.94
C ILE A 221 16.73 -9.45 -3.05
N SER A 222 17.43 -9.34 -4.18
CA SER A 222 17.30 -10.29 -5.28
C SER A 222 17.72 -11.71 -4.86
N ILE A 223 18.75 -11.83 -4.02
CA ILE A 223 19.18 -13.11 -3.42
C ILE A 223 18.10 -13.66 -2.48
N GLU A 224 17.56 -12.85 -1.57
CA GLU A 224 16.48 -13.25 -0.64
C GLU A 224 15.25 -13.82 -1.38
N ARG A 225 14.91 -13.24 -2.54
CA ARG A 225 13.77 -13.67 -3.36
C ARG A 225 14.03 -15.00 -4.10
N GLY A 226 15.28 -15.48 -4.13
CA GLY A 226 15.66 -16.69 -4.87
C GLY A 226 15.90 -16.42 -6.37
N VAL A 227 16.04 -15.15 -6.78
CA VAL A 227 16.55 -14.79 -8.09
C VAL A 227 18.08 -14.79 -7.99
N GLY A 228 18.65 -16.00 -7.92
CA GLY A 228 20.08 -16.19 -8.04
C GLY A 228 20.54 -15.69 -9.41
N ALA A 229 21.60 -14.88 -9.41
CA ALA A 229 22.20 -14.27 -10.59
C ALA A 229 22.31 -15.25 -11.76
N GLU A 230 21.55 -15.00 -12.82
CA GLU A 230 21.94 -15.40 -14.17
C GLU A 230 22.56 -14.16 -14.84
N LEU A 231 23.89 -14.11 -14.71
CA LEU A 231 24.91 -13.41 -15.52
C LEU A 231 24.75 -11.90 -15.78
#